data_AF-A0A961Y7J0-F1
#
_entry.id   AF-A0A961Y7J0-F1
#
_cell.length_a   1.000
_cell.length_b   1.000
_cell.length_c   1.000
_cell.angle_alpha   90.00
_cell.angle_beta   90.00
_cell.angle_gamma   90.00
#
_symmetry.space_group_name_H-M   'P 1'
#
loop_
_entity.id
_entity.type
_entity.pdbx_description
1 polymer ?
#
loop_
_entity_poly.entity_id
_entity_poly.type
_entity_poly.pdbx_seq_one_letter_code
_entity_poly.pdbx_strand_id
1 'polypeptide(L)'
;MLREVQWGELDVLVVDMPPGTGDAQLTMSQQVPLSGAVIVSTPQDLALIDARKGINMFRRVDVPILGIIENMSYFLCPSCGDRSDIFGNGGAKAEAEKIGVPFLGEVPLHMDIREKSDSGRPPVVSDPEGPHARIFGEIAKTVWAEISGAESAKAAPAIVME
;
A
#
# COMPACT_ATOMS: atom_id res chain seq x y z
N MET A 1 -9.76 16.65 11.38
CA MET A 1 -10.11 15.59 10.38
C MET A 1 -10.28 14.20 10.99
N LEU A 2 -9.23 13.46 11.39
CA LEU A 2 -9.43 12.08 11.88
C LEU A 2 -10.10 11.97 13.25
N ARG A 3 -9.91 12.98 14.12
CA ARG A 3 -10.53 13.05 15.46
C ARG A 3 -11.97 13.59 15.47
N GLU A 4 -12.45 14.10 14.33
CA GLU A 4 -13.78 14.71 14.19
C GLU A 4 -14.78 13.75 13.52
N VAL A 5 -14.42 12.49 13.38
CA VAL A 5 -15.26 11.43 12.80
C VAL A 5 -15.47 10.35 13.86
N GLN A 6 -16.72 9.94 14.05
CA GLN A 6 -17.07 8.85 14.96
C GLN A 6 -16.87 7.49 14.26
N TRP A 7 -15.64 6.99 14.28
CA TRP A 7 -15.26 5.74 13.63
C TRP A 7 -15.85 4.48 14.29
N GLY A 8 -16.18 4.55 15.59
CA GLY A 8 -16.62 3.39 16.37
C GLY A 8 -15.46 2.47 16.75
N GLU A 9 -15.78 1.20 17.04
CA GLU A 9 -14.76 0.16 17.25
C GLU A 9 -14.29 -0.38 15.89
N LEU A 10 -12.98 -0.39 15.68
CA LEU A 10 -12.33 -0.86 14.46
C LEU A 10 -11.10 -1.68 14.80
N ASP A 11 -10.89 -2.80 14.12
CA ASP A 11 -9.63 -3.53 14.17
C ASP A 11 -8.54 -2.83 13.34
N VAL A 12 -8.93 -2.20 12.22
CA VAL A 12 -8.03 -1.53 11.27
C VAL A 12 -8.66 -0.26 10.74
N LEU A 13 -7.85 0.80 10.65
CA LEU A 13 -8.15 2.01 9.89
C LEU A 13 -7.11 2.19 8.78
N VAL A 14 -7.50 2.00 7.53
CA VAL A 14 -6.64 2.28 6.37
C VAL A 14 -6.80 3.75 5.98
N VAL A 15 -5.69 4.47 5.92
CA VAL A 15 -5.66 5.88 5.51
C VAL A 15 -5.02 5.99 4.14
N ASP A 16 -5.80 6.38 3.14
CA ASP A 16 -5.28 6.72 1.82
C ASP A 16 -4.63 8.10 1.87
N MET A 17 -3.33 8.15 1.64
CA MET A 17 -2.56 9.39 1.72
C MET A 17 -2.40 10.02 0.35
N PRO A 18 -2.38 11.36 0.27
CA PRO A 18 -2.11 12.03 -1.00
C PRO A 18 -0.77 11.56 -1.59
N PRO A 19 -0.60 11.62 -2.92
CA PRO A 19 0.65 11.20 -3.54
C PRO A 19 1.82 12.11 -3.13
N GLY A 20 3.03 11.56 -3.20
CA GLY A 20 4.28 12.27 -2.93
C GLY A 20 4.69 12.29 -1.46
N THR A 21 5.48 13.29 -1.09
CA THR A 21 6.12 13.42 0.24
C THR A 21 6.02 14.83 0.80
N GLY A 22 4.87 15.45 0.60
CA GLY A 22 4.60 16.81 1.06
C GLY A 22 4.29 16.88 2.55
N ASP A 23 3.89 18.08 2.99
CA ASP A 23 3.60 18.35 4.40
C ASP A 23 2.37 17.60 4.92
N ALA A 24 1.46 17.18 4.04
CA ALA A 24 0.25 16.45 4.42
C ALA A 24 0.59 15.08 5.04
N GLN A 25 1.50 14.32 4.43
CA GLN A 25 1.93 13.01 4.91
C GLN A 25 2.70 13.14 6.25
N LEU A 26 3.51 14.20 6.38
CA LEU A 26 4.23 14.49 7.62
C LEU A 26 3.27 14.87 8.76
N THR A 27 2.30 15.74 8.47
CA THR A 27 1.28 16.15 9.43
C THR A 27 0.47 14.96 9.91
N MET A 28 0.09 14.06 9.00
CA MET A 28 -0.66 12.84 9.34
C MET A 28 0.13 11.90 10.24
N SER A 29 1.39 11.63 9.91
CA SER A 29 2.27 10.76 10.72
C SER A 29 2.60 11.34 12.10
N GLN A 30 2.56 12.67 12.26
CA GLN A 30 2.73 13.34 13.56
C GLN A 30 1.46 13.38 14.40
N GLN A 31 0.28 13.49 13.78
CA GLN A 31 -1.00 13.65 14.49
C GLN A 31 -1.61 12.31 14.94
N VAL A 32 -1.23 11.22 14.29
CA VAL A 32 -1.84 9.89 14.45
C VAL A 32 -0.74 8.86 14.62
N PRO A 33 -0.82 7.98 15.63
CA PRO A 33 0.11 6.86 15.76
C PRO A 33 -0.16 5.85 14.65
N LEU A 34 0.68 5.83 13.62
CA LEU A 34 0.58 4.88 12.52
C LEU A 34 1.29 3.58 12.88
N SER A 35 0.60 2.44 12.74
CA SER A 35 1.20 1.11 12.90
C SER A 35 2.22 0.78 11.82
N GLY A 36 2.09 1.42 10.65
CA GLY A 36 3.05 1.30 9.56
C GLY A 36 2.50 1.88 8.26
N ALA A 37 3.32 1.81 7.21
CA ALA A 37 2.99 2.30 5.88
C ALA A 37 3.20 1.21 4.83
N VAL A 38 2.27 1.13 3.89
CA VAL A 38 2.39 0.33 2.66
C VAL A 38 2.73 1.28 1.51
N ILE A 39 3.82 1.00 0.80
CA ILE A 39 4.25 1.82 -0.32
C ILE A 39 3.72 1.20 -1.62
N VAL A 40 3.00 1.98 -2.42
CA VAL A 40 2.52 1.55 -3.74
C VAL A 40 3.29 2.33 -4.80
N SER A 41 3.92 1.62 -5.72
CA SER A 41 4.64 2.23 -6.85
C SER A 41 4.43 1.41 -8.12
N THR A 42 4.65 2.04 -9.27
CA THR A 42 4.80 1.35 -10.55
C THR A 42 6.29 1.04 -10.81
N PRO A 43 6.61 0.10 -11.72
CA PRO A 43 7.99 -0.38 -11.91
C PRO A 43 8.97 0.63 -12.52
N GLN A 44 8.51 1.75 -13.07
CA GLN A 44 9.39 2.73 -13.73
C GLN A 44 10.27 3.46 -12.70
N ASP A 45 11.51 3.78 -13.10
CA ASP A 45 12.46 4.55 -12.29
C ASP A 45 11.89 5.87 -11.77
N LEU A 46 11.09 6.58 -12.58
CA LEU A 46 10.50 7.85 -12.17
C LEU A 46 9.54 7.68 -10.98
N ALA A 47 8.71 6.64 -10.99
CA ALA A 47 7.80 6.35 -9.88
C ALA A 47 8.57 5.90 -8.63
N LEU A 48 9.63 5.10 -8.82
CA LEU A 48 10.48 4.64 -7.72
C LEU A 48 11.25 5.79 -7.03
N ILE A 49 11.57 6.87 -7.73
CA ILE A 49 12.17 8.06 -7.10
C ILE A 49 11.24 8.64 -6.03
N ASP A 50 9.93 8.70 -6.29
CA ASP A 50 8.98 9.23 -5.32
C ASP A 50 8.68 8.23 -4.20
N ALA A 51 8.62 6.93 -4.52
CA ALA A 51 8.53 5.86 -3.51
C ALA A 51 9.70 5.93 -2.52
N ARG A 52 10.93 6.11 -3.01
CA ARG A 52 12.15 6.28 -2.19
C ARG A 52 12.06 7.48 -1.26
N LYS A 53 11.55 8.61 -1.75
CA LYS A 53 11.33 9.78 -0.88
C LYS A 53 10.32 9.43 0.21
N GLY A 54 9.22 8.75 -0.13
CA GLY A 54 8.17 8.37 0.81
C GLY A 54 8.69 7.47 1.92
N ILE A 55 9.45 6.44 1.54
CA ILE A 55 10.16 5.55 2.47
C ILE A 55 11.04 6.35 3.44
N ASN A 56 11.86 7.26 2.90
CA ASN A 56 12.76 8.07 3.73
C ASN A 56 12.00 9.01 4.67
N MET A 57 10.86 9.56 4.23
CA MET A 57 10.00 10.39 5.05
C MET A 57 9.45 9.58 6.24
N PHE A 58 8.84 8.42 6.00
CA PHE A 58 8.31 7.58 7.08
C PHE A 58 9.39 7.11 8.06
N ARG A 59 10.58 6.76 7.57
CA ARG A 59 11.72 6.43 8.44
C ARG A 59 12.13 7.58 9.35
N ARG A 60 12.01 8.83 8.90
CA ARG A 60 12.34 10.03 9.72
C ARG A 60 11.33 10.30 10.83
N VAL A 61 10.11 9.80 10.70
CA VAL A 61 9.05 9.91 11.71
C VAL A 61 8.77 8.59 12.43
N ASP A 62 9.73 7.66 12.37
CA ASP A 62 9.67 6.36 13.04
C ASP A 62 8.44 5.51 12.69
N VAL A 63 7.89 5.66 11.48
CA VAL A 63 6.79 4.84 10.97
C VAL A 63 7.37 3.62 10.24
N PRO A 64 7.05 2.37 10.67
CA PRO A 64 7.51 1.16 10.01
C PRO A 64 7.00 1.05 8.57
N ILE A 65 7.83 0.55 7.66
CA ILE A 65 7.39 0.18 6.32
C ILE A 65 6.97 -1.28 6.34
N LEU A 66 5.67 -1.54 6.17
CA LEU A 66 5.09 -2.89 6.17
C LEU A 66 5.37 -3.62 4.86
N GLY A 67 5.65 -2.87 3.79
CA GLY A 67 6.16 -3.42 2.54
C GLY A 67 5.84 -2.57 1.33
N ILE A 68 6.23 -3.08 0.16
CA ILE A 68 6.05 -2.42 -1.14
C ILE A 68 5.18 -3.28 -2.06
N ILE A 69 4.20 -2.65 -2.72
CA ILE A 69 3.39 -3.22 -3.79
C ILE A 69 3.87 -2.65 -5.12
N GLU A 70 4.09 -3.51 -6.11
CA GLU A 70 4.28 -3.09 -7.50
C GLU A 70 2.95 -3.10 -8.25
N ASN A 71 2.39 -1.93 -8.50
CA ASN A 71 1.19 -1.75 -9.28
C ASN A 71 1.51 -1.63 -10.78
N MET A 72 0.56 -2.02 -11.63
CA MET A 72 0.71 -2.03 -13.09
C MET A 72 1.99 -2.77 -13.55
N SER A 73 2.32 -3.87 -12.87
CA SER A 73 3.60 -4.60 -13.02
C SER A 73 3.74 -5.33 -14.36
N TYR A 74 2.61 -5.74 -14.94
CA TYR A 74 2.53 -6.38 -16.25
C TYR A 74 1.11 -6.27 -16.81
N PHE A 75 0.98 -6.44 -18.13
CA PHE A 75 -0.28 -6.56 -18.85
C PHE A 75 -0.40 -7.96 -19.44
N LEU A 76 -1.54 -8.61 -19.24
CA LEU A 76 -1.87 -9.87 -19.94
C LEU A 76 -2.79 -9.56 -21.10
N CYS A 77 -2.37 -9.90 -22.31
CA CYS A 77 -3.19 -9.69 -23.49
C CYS A 77 -4.44 -10.57 -23.40
N PRO A 78 -5.66 -10.00 -23.44
CA PRO A 78 -6.89 -10.78 -23.34
C PRO A 78 -7.12 -11.69 -24.56
N SER A 79 -6.48 -11.37 -25.70
CA SER A 79 -6.66 -12.10 -26.96
C SER A 79 -5.70 -13.29 -27.13
N CYS A 80 -4.48 -13.22 -26.59
CA CYS A 80 -3.46 -14.28 -26.76
C CYS A 80 -2.87 -14.80 -25.45
N GLY A 81 -3.11 -14.15 -24.32
CA GLY A 81 -2.56 -14.53 -23.01
C GLY A 81 -1.12 -14.09 -22.77
N ASP A 82 -0.46 -13.46 -23.74
CA ASP A 82 0.93 -13.03 -23.61
C ASP A 82 1.09 -11.94 -22.54
N ARG A 83 2.17 -12.07 -21.77
CA ARG A 83 2.59 -11.07 -20.78
C ARG A 83 3.45 -10.00 -21.45
N SER A 84 3.10 -8.74 -21.20
CA SER A 84 3.86 -7.57 -21.61
C SER A 84 4.15 -6.67 -20.42
N ASP A 85 5.42 -6.39 -20.18
CA ASP A 85 5.85 -5.48 -19.12
C ASP A 85 5.90 -4.04 -19.67
N ILE A 86 4.73 -3.49 -20.00
CA ILE A 86 4.55 -2.19 -20.70
C ILE A 86 5.30 -1.04 -20.00
N PHE A 87 5.39 -1.13 -18.67
CA PHE A 87 6.01 -0.14 -17.81
C PHE A 87 7.34 -0.62 -17.19
N GLY A 88 7.89 -1.73 -17.68
CA GLY A 88 8.93 -2.49 -16.99
C GLY A 88 8.33 -3.43 -15.94
N ASN A 89 9.17 -4.21 -15.26
CA ASN A 89 8.79 -5.11 -14.18
C ASN A 89 9.92 -5.25 -13.16
N GLY A 90 9.55 -5.47 -11.89
CA GLY A 90 10.48 -5.82 -10.81
C GLY A 90 11.23 -4.65 -10.21
N GLY A 91 10.95 -3.41 -10.62
CA GLY A 91 11.59 -2.21 -10.10
C GLY A 91 11.28 -1.98 -8.61
N ALA A 92 10.02 -2.12 -8.21
CA ALA A 92 9.61 -2.00 -6.81
C ALA A 92 10.05 -3.21 -5.98
N LYS A 93 10.10 -4.40 -6.58
CA LYS A 93 10.65 -5.60 -5.92
C LYS A 93 12.13 -5.44 -5.60
N ALA A 94 12.93 -4.99 -6.58
CA ALA A 94 14.34 -4.73 -6.38
C ALA A 94 14.59 -3.63 -5.33
N GLU A 95 13.74 -2.60 -5.31
CA GLU A 95 13.83 -1.56 -4.29
C GLU A 95 13.51 -2.11 -2.89
N ALA A 96 12.48 -2.93 -2.75
CA ALA A 96 12.11 -3.57 -1.49
C ALA A 96 13.27 -4.41 -0.92
N GLU A 97 13.90 -5.22 -1.76
CA GLU A 97 15.08 -6.02 -1.41
C GLU A 97 16.25 -5.13 -0.99
N LYS A 98 16.55 -4.08 -1.77
CA LYS A 98 17.66 -3.16 -1.51
C LYS A 98 17.53 -2.46 -0.15
N ILE A 99 16.32 -2.10 0.25
CA ILE A 99 16.08 -1.37 1.50
C ILE A 99 15.71 -2.29 2.67
N GLY A 100 15.64 -3.60 2.45
CA GLY A 100 15.36 -4.62 3.45
C GLY A 100 13.93 -4.60 4.00
N VAL A 101 12.92 -4.35 3.15
CA VAL A 101 11.51 -4.40 3.54
C VAL A 101 10.74 -5.46 2.73
N PRO A 102 9.57 -5.94 3.22
CA PRO A 102 8.79 -6.93 2.50
C PRO A 102 8.33 -6.45 1.11
N PHE A 103 8.41 -7.33 0.12
CA PHE A 103 7.71 -7.16 -1.14
C PHE A 103 6.35 -7.86 -1.05
N LEU A 104 5.27 -7.08 -1.10
CA LEU A 104 3.92 -7.57 -0.82
C LEU A 104 3.27 -8.24 -2.03
N GLY A 105 3.68 -7.86 -3.24
CA GLY A 105 3.20 -8.49 -4.47
C GLY A 105 3.11 -7.55 -5.66
N GLU A 106 2.68 -8.13 -6.77
CA GLU A 106 2.50 -7.49 -8.07
C GLU A 106 1.01 -7.43 -8.42
N VAL A 107 0.52 -6.24 -8.82
CA VAL A 107 -0.83 -6.05 -9.33
C VAL A 107 -0.77 -5.75 -10.83
N PRO A 108 -1.43 -6.55 -11.69
CA PRO A 108 -1.39 -6.33 -13.13
C PRO A 108 -2.17 -5.11 -13.57
N LEU A 109 -1.78 -4.55 -14.71
CA LEU A 109 -2.64 -3.66 -15.47
C LEU A 109 -3.69 -4.50 -16.20
N HIS A 110 -4.91 -4.56 -15.67
CA HIS A 110 -6.00 -5.36 -16.27
C HIS A 110 -7.31 -4.57 -16.34
N MET A 111 -8.05 -4.77 -17.43
CA MET A 111 -9.30 -4.02 -17.69
C MET A 111 -10.34 -4.27 -16.61
N ASP A 112 -10.57 -5.53 -16.21
CA ASP A 112 -11.48 -5.87 -15.11
C ASP A 112 -11.16 -5.14 -13.80
N ILE A 113 -9.89 -4.93 -13.47
CA ILE A 113 -9.53 -4.17 -12.26
C ILE A 113 -10.03 -2.74 -12.40
N ARG A 114 -9.77 -2.07 -13.53
CA ARG A 114 -10.21 -0.70 -13.77
C ARG A 114 -11.73 -0.57 -13.85
N GLU A 115 -12.38 -1.33 -14.73
CA GLU A 115 -13.82 -1.19 -15.00
C GLU A 115 -14.68 -1.54 -13.78
N LYS A 116 -14.34 -2.64 -13.10
CA LYS A 116 -15.10 -3.06 -11.93
C LYS A 116 -14.88 -2.10 -10.75
N SER A 117 -13.67 -1.58 -10.55
CA SER A 117 -13.40 -0.58 -9.51
C SER A 117 -14.10 0.76 -9.80
N ASP A 118 -14.07 1.25 -11.04
CA ASP A 118 -14.75 2.48 -11.44
C ASP A 118 -16.28 2.37 -11.33
N SER A 119 -16.83 1.15 -11.50
CA SER A 119 -18.25 0.87 -11.27
C SER A 119 -18.63 0.76 -9.78
N GLY A 120 -17.68 0.91 -8.85
CA GLY A 120 -17.90 0.74 -7.41
C GLY A 120 -18.01 -0.71 -6.94
N ARG A 121 -17.61 -1.69 -7.77
CA ARG A 121 -17.66 -3.12 -7.47
C ARG A 121 -16.30 -3.77 -7.74
N PRO A 122 -15.24 -3.42 -7.00
CA PRO A 122 -13.88 -3.89 -7.27
C PRO A 122 -13.79 -5.42 -7.32
N PRO A 123 -12.74 -6.00 -7.93
CA PRO A 123 -12.62 -7.45 -8.13
C PRO A 123 -12.86 -8.29 -6.87
N VAL A 124 -12.42 -7.81 -5.70
CA VAL A 124 -12.64 -8.49 -4.40
C VAL A 124 -14.11 -8.63 -4.00
N VAL A 125 -15.00 -7.81 -4.57
CA VAL A 125 -16.46 -7.86 -4.35
C VAL A 125 -17.17 -8.58 -5.50
N SER A 126 -16.79 -8.26 -6.74
CA SER A 126 -17.50 -8.73 -7.94
C SER A 126 -17.06 -10.11 -8.42
N ASP A 127 -15.83 -10.52 -8.11
CA ASP A 127 -15.28 -11.84 -8.44
C ASP A 127 -14.30 -12.31 -7.33
N PRO A 128 -14.80 -12.64 -6.12
CA PRO A 128 -13.96 -12.89 -4.94
C PRO A 128 -13.00 -14.08 -5.09
N GLU A 129 -13.38 -15.07 -5.89
CA GLU A 129 -12.57 -16.26 -6.17
C GLU A 129 -11.64 -16.07 -7.39
N GLY A 130 -11.78 -14.93 -8.08
CA GLY A 130 -11.05 -14.60 -9.29
C GLY A 130 -9.56 -14.34 -9.07
N PRO A 131 -8.76 -14.39 -10.14
CA PRO A 131 -7.31 -14.22 -10.04
C PRO A 131 -6.90 -12.87 -9.44
N HIS A 132 -7.61 -11.79 -9.78
CA HIS A 132 -7.30 -10.46 -9.25
C HIS A 132 -7.66 -10.31 -7.77
N ALA A 133 -8.80 -10.85 -7.33
CA ALA A 133 -9.21 -10.82 -5.92
C ALA A 133 -8.20 -11.58 -5.03
N ARG A 134 -7.68 -12.71 -5.52
CA ARG A 134 -6.63 -13.47 -4.83
C ARG A 134 -5.36 -12.64 -4.61
N ILE A 135 -4.92 -11.87 -5.61
CA ILE A 135 -3.74 -10.99 -5.47
C ILE A 135 -3.92 -10.00 -4.32
N PHE A 136 -5.06 -9.27 -4.28
CA PHE A 136 -5.35 -8.35 -3.20
C PHE A 136 -5.48 -9.05 -1.84
N GLY A 137 -6.07 -10.25 -1.82
CA GLY A 137 -6.19 -11.08 -0.62
C GLY A 137 -4.84 -11.49 -0.04
N GLU A 138 -3.89 -11.94 -0.88
CA GLU A 138 -2.54 -12.31 -0.42
C GLU A 138 -1.74 -11.10 0.08
N ILE A 139 -1.86 -9.95 -0.59
CA ILE A 139 -1.29 -8.68 -0.11
C ILE A 139 -1.86 -8.34 1.27
N ALA A 140 -3.18 -8.37 1.42
CA ALA A 140 -3.85 -8.04 2.68
C ALA A 140 -3.46 -8.99 3.82
N LYS A 141 -3.36 -10.30 3.55
CA LYS A 141 -2.88 -11.29 4.53
C LYS A 141 -1.46 -10.99 5.00
N THR A 142 -0.58 -10.63 4.08
CA THR A 142 0.81 -10.29 4.41
C THR A 142 0.87 -9.02 5.26
N VAL A 143 0.15 -7.96 4.87
CA VAL A 143 0.05 -6.73 5.66
C VAL A 143 -0.53 -6.99 7.05
N TRP A 144 -1.56 -7.82 7.15
CA TRP A 144 -2.16 -8.21 8.43
C TRP A 144 -1.16 -8.94 9.34
N ALA A 145 -0.35 -9.84 8.76
CA ALA A 145 0.69 -10.55 9.50
C ALA A 145 1.78 -9.59 10.02
N GLU A 146 2.21 -8.61 9.21
CA GLU A 146 3.19 -7.60 9.63
C GLU A 146 2.66 -6.72 10.77
N ILE A 147 1.40 -6.29 10.71
CA ILE A 147 0.77 -5.46 11.76
C ILE A 147 0.52 -6.28 13.04
N SER A 148 0.10 -7.54 12.90
CA SER A 148 -0.22 -8.41 14.04
C SER A 148 1.02 -9.03 14.70
N GLY A 149 2.10 -9.21 13.94
CA GLY A 149 3.37 -9.77 14.40
C GLY A 149 4.33 -8.73 14.98
N ALA A 150 4.18 -7.46 14.61
CA ALA A 150 4.81 -6.37 15.34
C ALA A 150 4.19 -6.33 16.75
N GLU A 151 4.99 -6.56 17.80
CA GLU A 151 4.58 -6.32 19.18
C GLU A 151 3.88 -4.97 19.24
N SER A 152 2.58 -5.01 19.59
CA SER A 152 1.66 -3.87 19.74
C SER A 152 2.39 -2.55 19.70
N ALA A 153 2.29 -1.84 18.57
CA ALA A 153 2.84 -0.51 18.38
C ALA A 153 2.70 0.27 19.69
N LYS A 154 3.85 0.68 20.26
CA LYS A 154 3.98 1.37 21.55
C LYS A 154 2.72 2.16 21.86
N ALA A 155 2.15 1.92 23.04
CA ALA A 155 0.96 2.62 23.54
C ALA A 155 1.00 4.10 23.13
N ALA A 156 -0.08 4.57 22.49
CA ALA A 156 -0.20 5.95 22.05
C ALA A 156 0.17 6.88 23.22
N PRO A 157 0.96 7.95 23.00
CA PRO A 157 1.37 8.83 24.08
C PRO A 157 0.13 9.40 24.77
N ALA A 158 0.10 9.31 26.10
CA ALA A 158 -0.99 9.85 26.90
C ALA A 158 -1.01 11.38 26.72
N ILE A 159 -2.06 11.89 26.08
CA ILE A 159 -2.30 13.33 25.99
C ILE A 159 -2.89 13.76 27.34
N VAL A 160 -2.03 14.23 28.24
CA VAL A 160 -2.45 14.90 29.47
C VAL A 160 -2.62 16.38 29.13
N MET A 161 -3.85 16.89 29.23
CA MET A 161 -4.10 18.33 29.21
C MET A 161 -4.28 18.79 30.67
N GLU A 162 -3.39 19.64 31.15
CA GLU A 162 -3.61 20.47 32.34
C GLU A 162 -4.55 21.64 32.01
#